data_AF-A0A1F8GCF7-F1
#
_entry.id   AF-A0A1F8GCF7-F1
#
_cell.length_a   1.000
_cell.length_b   1.000
_cell.length_c   1.000
_cell.angle_alpha   90.00
_cell.angle_beta   90.00
_cell.angle_gamma   90.00
#
_symmetry.space_group_name_H-M   'P 1'
#
loop_
_entity.id
_entity.type
_entity.pdbx_description
1 polymer ?
#
loop_
_entity_poly.entity_id
_entity_poly.type
_entity_poly.pdbx_seq_one_letter_code
_entity_poly.pdbx_strand_id
1 'polypeptide(L)'
;MKTKSIIIILDNIRSRENVGSIFRTADGAGVDKIYLCGITPTPKMNNELRIMNNEKRPKNRNSKFTIHNSEILLTDKISKTALGAEKWVPWEYRKQAWRLLLELKNQKSKCKIVGLEQTKNSKNIFELRSQVLSSKF
;
A
#
# COMPACT_ATOMS: atom_id res chain seq x y z
N MET A 1 5.24 -24.83 -6.65
CA MET A 1 6.16 -23.83 -7.24
C MET A 1 6.34 -22.71 -6.22
N LYS A 2 7.57 -22.29 -5.90
CA LYS A 2 7.78 -21.05 -5.15
C LYS A 2 7.41 -19.88 -6.07
N THR A 3 6.33 -19.18 -5.79
CA THR A 3 5.99 -17.92 -6.46
C THR A 3 7.07 -16.90 -6.10
N LYS A 4 7.56 -16.15 -7.09
CA LYS A 4 8.49 -15.04 -6.83
C LYS A 4 7.71 -13.97 -6.08
N SER A 5 8.17 -13.62 -4.88
CA SER A 5 7.53 -12.57 -4.08
C SER A 5 7.79 -11.21 -4.70
N ILE A 6 6.75 -10.38 -4.80
CA ILE A 6 6.81 -9.02 -5.35
C ILE A 6 6.44 -8.03 -4.26
N ILE A 7 7.35 -7.09 -4.01
CA ILE A 7 7.17 -5.97 -3.09
C ILE A 7 7.26 -4.67 -3.88
N ILE A 8 6.39 -3.72 -3.56
CA ILE A 8 6.40 -2.38 -4.17
C ILE A 8 6.79 -1.35 -3.11
N ILE A 9 7.62 -0.37 -3.48
CA ILE A 9 7.98 0.77 -2.62
C ILE A 9 7.54 2.05 -3.33
N LEU A 10 6.62 2.79 -2.71
CA LEU A 10 6.10 4.06 -3.20
C LEU A 10 6.77 5.20 -2.46
N ASP A 11 7.86 5.72 -3.02
CA ASP A 11 8.61 6.83 -2.43
C ASP A 11 8.15 8.18 -2.99
N ASN A 12 7.76 9.08 -2.09
CA ASN A 12 7.40 10.47 -2.39
C ASN A 12 6.29 10.68 -3.45
N ILE A 13 5.33 9.76 -3.57
CA ILE A 13 4.16 9.94 -4.43
C ILE A 13 3.18 10.89 -3.76
N ARG A 14 2.95 12.08 -4.33
CA ARG A 14 2.09 13.10 -3.69
C ARG A 14 0.59 12.88 -3.88
N SER A 15 0.18 12.26 -4.99
CA SER A 15 -1.24 12.07 -5.33
C SER A 15 -1.83 10.89 -4.57
N ARG A 16 -2.92 11.14 -3.85
CA ARG A 16 -3.68 10.10 -3.13
C ARG A 16 -4.39 9.16 -4.10
N GLU A 17 -4.89 9.70 -5.20
CA GLU A 17 -5.59 8.97 -6.26
C GLU A 17 -4.65 7.99 -6.99
N ASN A 18 -3.40 8.42 -7.25
CA ASN A 18 -2.38 7.53 -7.82
C ASN A 18 -2.01 6.42 -6.83
N VAL A 19 -1.83 6.75 -5.54
CA VAL A 19 -1.57 5.74 -4.50
C VAL A 19 -2.71 4.71 -4.48
N GLY A 20 -3.97 5.13 -4.45
CA GLY A 20 -5.09 4.17 -4.44
C GLY A 20 -5.20 3.35 -5.72
N SER A 21 -4.92 3.94 -6.89
CA SER A 21 -4.88 3.18 -8.16
C SER A 21 -3.78 2.11 -8.18
N ILE A 22 -2.63 2.40 -7.54
CA ILE A 22 -1.54 1.42 -7.36
C ILE A 22 -1.97 0.30 -6.40
N PHE A 23 -2.63 0.62 -5.28
CA PHE A 23 -3.21 -0.41 -4.39
C PHE A 23 -4.14 -1.36 -5.16
N ARG A 24 -5.05 -0.81 -5.97
CA ARG A 24 -5.98 -1.61 -6.77
C ARG A 24 -5.27 -2.51 -7.78
N THR A 25 -4.21 -2.00 -8.41
CA THR A 25 -3.40 -2.77 -9.36
C THR A 25 -2.61 -3.87 -8.66
N ALA A 26 -2.06 -3.57 -7.47
CA ALA A 26 -1.27 -4.49 -6.68
C ALA A 26 -2.07 -5.70 -6.20
N ASP A 27 -3.32 -5.50 -5.81
CA ASP A 27 -4.26 -6.57 -5.43
C ASP A 27 -4.47 -7.56 -6.60
N GLY A 28 -4.80 -7.04 -7.79
CA GLY A 28 -4.98 -7.88 -8.99
C GLY A 28 -3.70 -8.51 -9.53
N ALA A 29 -2.53 -7.91 -9.27
CA ALA A 29 -1.24 -8.39 -9.72
C ALA A 29 -0.56 -9.39 -8.76
N GLY A 30 -1.14 -9.65 -7.58
CA GLY A 30 -0.58 -10.55 -6.58
C GLY A 30 0.68 -10.00 -5.89
N VAL A 31 0.71 -8.70 -5.60
CA VAL A 31 1.79 -8.07 -4.82
C VAL A 31 1.67 -8.46 -3.36
N ASP A 32 2.76 -8.93 -2.75
CA ASP A 32 2.76 -9.40 -1.36
C ASP A 32 2.76 -8.26 -0.33
N LYS A 33 3.39 -7.13 -0.67
CA LYS A 33 3.49 -5.98 0.24
C LYS A 33 3.76 -4.67 -0.47
N ILE A 34 3.17 -3.59 0.04
CA ILE A 34 3.47 -2.20 -0.36
C ILE A 34 4.15 -1.45 0.79
N TYR A 35 5.27 -0.81 0.53
CA TYR A 35 5.84 0.18 1.44
C TYR A 35 5.54 1.60 0.95
N LEU A 36 5.06 2.44 1.85
CA LEU A 36 4.78 3.86 1.59
C LEU A 36 5.89 4.68 2.24
N CYS A 37 6.62 5.46 1.45
CA CYS A 37 7.82 6.15 1.91
C CYS A 37 7.76 7.68 1.74
N GLY A 38 8.45 8.38 2.65
CA GLY A 38 8.60 9.84 2.58
C GLY A 38 7.26 10.56 2.70
N ILE A 39 6.95 11.42 1.73
CA ILE A 39 5.70 12.21 1.71
C ILE A 39 4.49 11.43 1.15
N THR A 40 4.67 10.17 0.77
CA THR A 40 3.58 9.35 0.20
C THR A 40 2.42 9.24 1.20
N PRO A 41 1.19 9.61 0.82
CA PRO A 41 0.04 9.53 1.71
C PRO A 41 -0.30 8.07 2.01
N THR A 42 -0.76 7.82 3.23
CA THR A 42 -1.16 6.49 3.70
C THR A 42 -2.67 6.36 3.76
N PRO A 43 -3.22 5.15 3.52
CA PRO A 43 -4.62 4.88 3.80
C PRO A 43 -4.97 5.27 5.24
N LYS A 44 -6.04 6.03 5.43
CA LYS A 44 -6.54 6.29 6.79
C LYS A 44 -7.10 5.00 7.37
N MET A 45 -6.60 4.56 8.53
CA MET A 45 -7.30 3.57 9.32
C MET A 45 -8.56 4.24 9.90
N ASN A 46 -9.74 3.70 9.59
CA ASN A 46 -10.96 4.14 10.25
C ASN A 46 -10.86 3.80 11.75
N ASN A 47 -10.44 4.77 12.56
CA ASN A 47 -10.44 4.66 14.02
C ASN A 47 -11.87 4.50 14.58
N GLU A 48 -12.91 4.78 13.79
CA GLU A 48 -14.31 4.64 14.21
C GLU A 48 -14.69 3.18 14.55
N LEU A 49 -14.19 2.18 13.82
CA LEU A 49 -14.37 0.76 14.16
C LEU A 49 -13.69 0.39 15.50
N ARG A 50 -12.63 1.11 15.86
CA ARG A 50 -11.86 0.89 17.09
C ARG A 50 -12.52 1.57 18.30
N ILE A 51 -13.30 2.63 18.08
CA ILE A 51 -14.12 3.30 19.11
C ILE A 51 -15.44 2.52 19.32
N MET A 52 -16.09 2.06 18.25
CA MET A 52 -17.34 1.26 18.34
C MET A 52 -17.14 -0.08 19.07
N ASN A 53 -15.96 -0.70 18.98
CA ASN A 53 -15.67 -1.96 19.68
C ASN A 53 -15.19 -1.78 21.13
N ASN A 54 -14.85 -0.55 21.56
CA ASN A 54 -14.31 -0.28 22.90
C ASN A 54 -15.22 0.57 23.80
N GLU A 55 -16.31 1.13 23.30
CA GLU A 55 -17.30 1.79 24.15
C GLU A 55 -18.37 0.80 24.61
N LYS A 56 -18.47 0.62 25.93
CA LYS A 56 -19.55 -0.14 26.57
C LYS A 56 -20.89 0.36 26.05
N ARG A 57 -21.71 -0.55 25.51
CA ARG A 57 -23.09 -0.34 25.07
C ARG A 57 -23.80 0.68 25.99
N PRO A 58 -24.29 1.82 25.48
CA PRO A 58 -24.89 2.85 26.33
C PRO A 58 -26.09 2.28 27.09
N LYS A 59 -26.13 2.51 28.40
CA LYS A 59 -27.12 1.93 29.32
C LYS A 59 -28.52 2.55 29.20
N ASN A 60 -28.71 3.55 28.34
CA ASN A 60 -29.97 4.30 28.27
C ASN A 60 -30.65 4.06 26.91
N ARG A 61 -31.79 3.36 26.91
CA ARG A 61 -32.53 2.96 25.69
C ARG A 61 -33.16 4.14 24.94
N ASN A 62 -33.18 5.35 25.54
CA ASN A 62 -33.90 6.50 25.00
C ASN A 62 -33.03 7.70 24.61
N SER A 63 -31.69 7.60 24.61
CA SER A 63 -30.89 8.56 23.83
C SER A 63 -30.94 8.14 22.37
N LYS A 64 -31.94 8.64 21.65
CA LYS A 64 -32.01 8.59 20.19
C LYS A 64 -30.72 9.26 19.69
N PHE A 65 -29.71 8.45 19.35
CA PHE A 65 -28.47 8.93 18.75
C PHE A 65 -28.89 9.39 17.36
N THR A 66 -29.26 10.66 17.23
CA THR A 66 -29.61 11.27 15.95
C THR A 66 -28.33 11.32 15.12
N ILE A 67 -28.09 10.25 14.37
CA ILE A 67 -27.09 10.26 13.31
C ILE A 67 -27.75 10.98 12.13
N HIS A 68 -27.74 12.31 12.17
CA HIS A 68 -27.93 13.11 10.97
C HIS A 68 -26.55 13.58 10.51
N ASN A 69 -26.19 13.17 9.29
CA ASN A 69 -24.99 13.49 8.51
C ASN A 69 -23.74 12.59 8.67
N SER A 70 -23.91 11.27 8.86
CA SER A 70 -22.78 10.31 8.75
C SER A 70 -22.52 9.79 7.33
N GLU A 71 -23.16 10.34 6.29
CA GLU A 71 -22.89 9.93 4.89
C GLU A 71 -21.76 10.72 4.23
N ILE A 72 -21.20 11.73 4.90
CA ILE A 72 -19.91 12.33 4.55
C ILE A 72 -18.88 11.86 5.58
N LEU A 73 -18.79 10.53 5.76
CA LEU A 73 -17.51 9.93 6.14
C LEU A 73 -16.50 10.47 5.13
N LEU A 74 -15.51 11.23 5.59
CA LEU A 74 -14.40 11.76 4.79
C LEU A 74 -13.76 10.61 4.01
N THR A 75 -14.30 10.32 2.83
CA THR A 75 -13.84 9.25 1.97
C THR A 75 -12.40 9.59 1.66
N ASP A 76 -11.48 8.79 2.17
CA ASP A 76 -10.08 8.93 1.82
C ASP A 76 -9.98 8.87 0.30
N LYS A 77 -9.31 9.85 -0.31
CA LYS A 77 -9.09 9.90 -1.77
C LYS A 77 -8.38 8.62 -2.26
N ILE A 78 -7.58 8.00 -1.39
CA ILE A 78 -7.00 6.68 -1.62
C ILE A 78 -8.11 5.63 -1.73
N SER A 79 -9.00 5.52 -0.72
CA SER A 79 -10.06 4.51 -0.70
C SER A 79 -11.01 4.61 -1.90
N LYS A 80 -11.32 5.84 -2.36
CA LYS A 80 -12.12 6.09 -3.57
C LYS A 80 -11.56 5.43 -4.84
N THR A 81 -10.23 5.31 -4.94
CA THR A 81 -9.55 4.77 -6.13
C THR A 81 -9.06 3.34 -5.93
N ALA A 82 -8.71 2.99 -4.69
CA ALA A 82 -8.31 1.64 -4.30
C ALA A 82 -9.48 0.65 -4.27
N LEU A 83 -10.71 1.12 -4.06
CA LEU A 83 -11.92 0.29 -3.99
C LEU A 83 -11.82 -0.86 -2.97
N GLY A 84 -11.19 -0.61 -1.82
CA GLY A 84 -11.02 -1.58 -0.75
C GLY A 84 -9.74 -2.41 -0.83
N ALA A 85 -8.96 -2.31 -1.91
CA ALA A 85 -7.67 -2.98 -2.04
C ALA A 85 -6.68 -2.60 -0.92
N GLU A 86 -6.78 -1.38 -0.37
CA GLU A 86 -5.98 -0.90 0.75
C GLU A 86 -6.20 -1.69 2.06
N LYS A 87 -7.28 -2.48 2.14
CA LYS A 87 -7.61 -3.35 3.27
C LYS A 87 -7.05 -4.77 3.11
N TRP A 88 -6.74 -5.17 1.88
CA TRP A 88 -6.35 -6.55 1.54
C TRP A 88 -4.86 -6.67 1.21
N VAL A 89 -4.28 -5.68 0.53
CA VAL A 89 -2.85 -5.67 0.22
C VAL A 89 -2.09 -5.22 1.47
N PRO A 90 -1.21 -6.06 2.05
CA PRO A 90 -0.42 -5.67 3.21
C PRO A 90 0.42 -4.44 2.89
N TRP A 91 0.38 -3.43 3.76
CA TRP A 91 1.18 -2.23 3.57
C TRP A 91 1.79 -1.71 4.86
N GLU A 92 2.87 -0.96 4.72
CA GLU A 92 3.60 -0.40 5.85
C GLU A 92 4.24 0.95 5.52
N TYR A 93 4.13 1.92 6.42
CA TYR A 93 4.81 3.20 6.26
C TYR A 93 6.28 3.14 6.73
N ARG A 94 7.17 3.81 5.98
CA ARG A 94 8.58 3.99 6.32
C ARG A 94 8.98 5.44 6.06
N LYS A 95 9.60 6.09 7.05
CA LYS A 95 9.98 7.51 6.90
C LYS A 95 10.99 7.74 5.76
N GLN A 96 11.93 6.81 5.56
CA GLN A 96 13.04 6.96 4.61
C GLN A 96 13.21 5.68 3.78
N ALA A 97 13.02 5.78 2.46
CA ALA A 97 13.15 4.64 1.55
C ALA A 97 14.55 4.01 1.59
N TRP A 98 15.62 4.81 1.69
CA TRP A 98 16.99 4.28 1.70
C TRP A 98 17.27 3.35 2.88
N ARG A 99 16.70 3.62 4.07
CA ARG A 99 16.84 2.73 5.24
C ARG A 99 16.14 1.40 5.01
N LEU A 100 14.94 1.46 4.43
CA LEU A 100 14.19 0.27 4.03
C LEU A 100 14.96 -0.55 2.98
N LEU A 101 15.53 0.10 1.96
CA LEU A 101 16.32 -0.58 0.93
C LEU A 101 17.55 -1.27 1.53
N LEU A 102 18.23 -0.62 2.48
CA LEU A 102 19.37 -1.21 3.19
C LEU A 102 18.94 -2.42 4.04
N GLU A 103 17.81 -2.31 4.76
CA GLU A 103 17.22 -3.42 5.51
C GLU A 103 16.90 -4.61 4.60
N LEU A 104 16.17 -4.38 3.50
CA LEU A 104 15.76 -5.41 2.54
C LEU A 104 16.97 -6.07 1.84
N LYS A 105 18.04 -5.32 1.59
CA LYS A 105 19.28 -5.85 1.00
C LYS A 105 20.04 -6.76 1.97
N ASN A 106 19.99 -6.47 3.26
CA ASN A 106 20.72 -7.21 4.30
C ASN A 106 19.94 -8.43 4.83
N GLN A 107 18.70 -8.62 4.41
CA GLN A 107 17.95 -9.84 4.71
C GLN A 107 18.64 -11.06 4.07
N LYS A 108 18.57 -12.22 4.75
CA LYS A 108 19.12 -13.49 4.23
C LYS A 108 18.51 -13.89 2.88
N SER A 109 17.27 -13.48 2.64
CA SER A 109 16.59 -13.62 1.36
C SER A 109 17.14 -12.63 0.34
N LYS A 110 17.75 -13.15 -0.72
CA LYS A 110 18.26 -12.34 -1.83
C LYS A 110 17.10 -11.68 -2.57
N CYS A 111 16.97 -10.36 -2.46
CA CYS A 111 16.02 -9.59 -3.27
C CYS A 111 16.76 -8.84 -4.40
N LYS A 112 16.09 -8.71 -5.55
CA LYS A 112 16.56 -7.84 -6.64
C LYS A 112 15.82 -6.52 -6.52
N ILE A 113 16.57 -5.45 -6.29
CA ILE A 113 16.03 -4.08 -6.23
C ILE A 113 16.03 -3.50 -7.65
N VAL A 114 14.89 -2.98 -8.09
CA VAL A 114 14.73 -2.34 -9.39
C VAL A 114 14.15 -0.95 -9.17
N GLY A 115 14.87 0.08 -9.61
CA GLY A 115 14.35 1.45 -9.66
C GLY A 115 13.55 1.65 -10.95
N LEU A 116 12.32 2.16 -10.83
CA LEU A 116 11.49 2.55 -11.97
C LEU A 116 11.62 4.06 -12.16
N GLU A 117 12.62 4.48 -12.93
CA GLU A 117 12.92 5.89 -13.19
C GLU A 117 13.57 6.05 -14.57
N GLN A 118 13.34 7.20 -15.21
CA GLN A 118 14.00 7.55 -16.46
C GLN A 118 15.40 8.11 -16.18
N THR A 119 16.41 7.31 -16.52
CA THR A 119 17.83 7.68 -16.46
C THR A 119 18.56 7.24 -17.74
N LYS A 120 19.71 7.85 -18.03
CA LYS A 120 20.56 7.47 -19.18
C LYS A 120 20.96 5.98 -19.19
N ASN A 121 21.00 5.34 -18.02
CA ASN A 121 21.42 3.94 -17.85
C ASN A 121 20.23 2.98 -17.66
N SER A 122 19.00 3.45 -17.91
CA SER A 122 17.80 2.61 -17.74
C SER A 122 17.75 1.52 -18.79
N LYS A 123 17.30 0.34 -18.39
CA LYS A 123 17.07 -0.78 -19.32
C LYS A 123 15.61 -0.77 -19.77
N ASN A 124 15.36 -1.16 -21.02
CA ASN A 124 14.01 -1.30 -21.53
C ASN A 124 13.28 -2.42 -20.76
N ILE A 125 12.04 -2.15 -20.33
CA ILE A 125 11.23 -3.12 -19.59
C ILE A 125 10.94 -4.39 -20.42
N PHE A 126 10.81 -4.26 -21.74
CA PHE A 126 10.58 -5.39 -22.64
C PHE A 126 11.81 -6.30 -22.77
N GLU A 127 13.01 -5.74 -22.60
CA GLU A 127 14.28 -6.52 -22.55
C GLU A 127 14.49 -7.19 -21.19
N LEU A 128 13.86 -6.69 -20.13
CA LEU A 128 13.97 -7.27 -18.80
C LEU A 128 13.27 -8.64 -18.73
N ARG A 129 12.20 -8.83 -19.50
CA ARG A 129 11.39 -10.05 -19.52
C ARG A 129 12.20 -11.28 -19.98
N SER A 130 13.03 -11.11 -21.00
CA SER A 130 13.91 -12.18 -21.50
C SER A 130 14.96 -12.58 -20.46
N GLN A 131 15.47 -11.63 -19.66
CA GLN A 131 16.43 -11.91 -18.58
C GLN A 131 15.79 -12.59 -17.35
N VAL A 132 14.57 -12.20 -16.97
CA VAL A 132 13.87 -12.78 -15.80
C VAL A 132 13.39 -14.21 -16.05
N LEU A 133 13.08 -14.55 -17.30
CA LEU A 133 12.66 -15.90 -17.72
C LEU A 133 13.83 -16.83 -18.04
N SER A 134 14.96 -16.30 -18.54
CA SER A 134 16.17 -17.09 -18.85
C SER A 134 17.04 -17.36 -17.63
N SER A 135 16.97 -16.51 -16.61
CA SER A 135 17.71 -16.72 -15.37
C SER A 135 16.97 -17.72 -14.49
N LYS A 136 17.51 -18.95 -14.41
CA LYS A 136 17.23 -19.88 -13.30
C LYS A 136 17.70 -19.23 -12.00
N PHE A 137 16.83 -18.48 -11.35
CA PHE A 137 16.98 -18.03 -9.97
C PHE A 137 16.13 -18.92 -9.06
#